data_AF-A0A6L4YB32-F1
#
_entry.id   AF-A0A6L4YB32-F1
#
_cell.length_a   1.000
_cell.length_b   1.000
_cell.length_c   1.000
_cell.angle_alpha   90.00
_cell.angle_beta   90.00
_cell.angle_gamma   90.00
#
_symmetry.space_group_name_H-M   'P 1'
#
loop_
_entity.id
_entity.type
_entity.pdbx_description
1 polymer ?
#
loop_
_entity_poly.entity_id
_entity_poly.type
_entity_poly.pdbx_seq_one_letter_code
_entity_poly.pdbx_strand_id
1 'polypeptide(L)' 'MKEKKVKDILLPFKEGIPLCPSVTLNDKIVQAIELMVNNNLKCIAVIENQRPVGMVCLKDALQEMGLQVTDK' A
#
# COMPACT_ATOMS: atom_id res chain seq x y z
N MET A 1 -16.70 -12.19 -3.51
CA MET A 1 -15.96 -10.91 -3.36
C MET A 1 -14.55 -11.14 -3.87
N LYS A 2 -14.08 -10.43 -4.89
CA LYS A 2 -12.70 -10.58 -5.39
C LYS A 2 -11.76 -9.94 -4.37
N GLU A 3 -10.87 -10.73 -3.78
CA GLU A 3 -9.87 -10.22 -2.85
C GLU A 3 -8.80 -9.47 -3.65
N LYS A 4 -8.80 -8.14 -3.54
CA LYS A 4 -7.80 -7.27 -4.17
C LYS A 4 -6.49 -7.35 -3.38
N LYS A 5 -5.38 -7.54 -4.09
CA LYS A 5 -4.03 -7.72 -3.53
C LYS A 5 -3.15 -6.52 -3.81
N VAL A 6 -2.09 -6.34 -3.03
CA VAL A 6 -1.11 -5.26 -3.20
C VAL A 6 -0.51 -5.25 -4.62
N LYS A 7 -0.32 -6.42 -5.24
CA LYS A 7 0.16 -6.52 -6.63
C LYS A 7 -0.71 -5.79 -7.68
N ASP A 8 -2.00 -5.57 -7.42
CA ASP A 8 -2.92 -4.89 -8.35
C ASP A 8 -2.66 -3.37 -8.37
N ILE A 9 -2.04 -2.84 -7.32
CA ILE A 9 -1.91 -1.40 -7.04
C ILE A 9 -0.46 -0.97 -6.82
N LEU A 10 0.48 -1.84 -7.24
CA LEU A 10 1.90 -1.64 -7.02
C LEU A 10 2.39 -0.42 -7.80
N LEU A 11 3.01 0.52 -7.09
CA LEU A 11 3.64 1.68 -7.68
C LEU A 11 5.17 1.51 -7.71
N PRO A 12 5.87 2.14 -8.66
CA PRO A 12 7.34 2.16 -8.66
C PRO A 12 7.88 2.78 -7.37
N PHE A 13 8.91 2.18 -6.80
CA PHE A 13 9.52 2.68 -5.55
C PHE A 13 10.06 4.10 -5.75
N LYS A 14 9.75 5.00 -4.81
CA LYS A 14 10.20 6.39 -4.83
C LYS A 14 11.15 6.66 -3.66
N GLU A 15 12.17 7.47 -3.91
CA GLU A 15 13.09 7.91 -2.85
C GLU A 15 12.33 8.70 -1.78
N GLY A 16 12.62 8.41 -0.51
CA GLY A 16 11.98 9.03 0.66
C GLY A 16 10.84 8.24 1.30
N ILE A 17 10.54 7.03 0.82
CA ILE A 17 9.51 6.16 1.41
C ILE A 17 10.12 5.30 2.52
N PRO A 18 9.48 5.22 3.70
CA PRO A 18 9.95 4.35 4.77
C PRO A 18 9.89 2.88 4.33
N LEU A 19 10.99 2.17 4.51
CA LEU A 19 11.10 0.73 4.26
C LEU A 19 10.37 -0.11 5.32
N CYS A 20 10.07 0.49 6.48
CA CYS A 20 9.37 -0.16 7.58
C CYS A 20 8.29 0.79 8.12
N PRO A 21 7.05 0.33 8.33
CA PRO A 21 6.50 -0.99 7.99
C PRO A 21 6.41 -1.22 6.46
N SER A 22 6.49 -2.49 6.04
CA SER A 22 6.38 -2.93 4.63
C SER A 22 5.37 -4.06 4.47
N VAL A 23 4.83 -4.22 3.27
CA VAL A 23 3.92 -5.33 2.89
C VAL A 23 4.48 -6.12 1.72
N THR A 24 3.94 -7.31 1.47
CA THR A 24 4.30 -8.15 0.31
C THR A 24 3.26 -8.04 -0.81
N LEU A 25 3.59 -8.47 -2.03
CA LEU A 25 2.65 -8.48 -3.16
C LEU A 25 1.45 -9.41 -2.94
N ASN A 26 1.60 -10.40 -2.05
CA ASN A 26 0.55 -11.36 -1.72
C ASN A 26 -0.41 -10.88 -0.64
N ASP A 27 -0.05 -9.81 0.08
CA ASP A 27 -0.92 -9.21 1.09
C ASP A 27 -2.15 -8.57 0.49
N LYS A 28 -3.17 -8.45 1.34
CA LYS A 28 -4.42 -7.76 0.98
C LYS A 28 -4.18 -6.26 1.01
N ILE A 29 -4.84 -5.54 0.11
CA ILE A 29 -4.81 -4.07 0.13
C ILE A 29 -5.28 -3.53 1.49
N VAL A 30 -6.29 -4.17 2.09
CA VAL A 30 -6.82 -3.80 3.41
C VAL A 30 -5.74 -3.82 4.50
N GLN A 31 -4.92 -4.88 4.54
CA GLN A 31 -3.80 -4.97 5.48
C GLN A 31 -2.80 -3.82 5.30
N ALA A 32 -2.50 -3.46 4.05
CA ALA A 32 -1.62 -2.33 3.74
C ALA A 32 -2.24 -1.00 4.21
N ILE A 33 -3.54 -0.80 4.01
CA ILE A 33 -4.28 0.37 4.49
C ILE A 33 -4.24 0.42 6.02
N GLU A 34 -4.55 -0.68 6.71
CA GLU A 34 -4.51 -0.76 8.17
C GLU A 34 -3.14 -0.39 8.72
N LEU A 35 -2.06 -0.95 8.16
CA LEU A 35 -0.69 -0.61 8.53
C LEU A 35 -0.39 0.87 8.31
N MET A 36 -0.80 1.43 7.17
CA MET A 36 -0.63 2.85 6.88
C MET A 36 -1.37 3.73 7.87
N VAL A 37 -2.66 3.49 8.12
CA VAL A 37 -3.49 4.27 9.05
C VAL A 37 -2.96 4.17 10.47
N ASN A 38 -2.66 2.96 10.94
CA ASN A 38 -2.18 2.72 12.30
C ASN A 38 -0.82 3.40 12.56
N ASN A 39 0.02 3.52 11.52
CA ASN A 39 1.31 4.20 11.61
C ASN A 39 1.27 5.68 11.17
N ASN A 40 0.10 6.23 10.82
CA ASN A 40 -0.04 7.57 10.22
C ASN A 40 0.83 7.78 8.96
N LEU A 41 1.04 6.72 8.19
CA LEU A 41 1.82 6.73 6.95
C LEU A 41 0.90 6.85 5.74
N LYS A 42 1.30 7.70 4.80
CA LYS A 42 0.56 7.86 3.53
C LYS A 42 0.95 6.81 2.49
N CYS A 43 2.17 6.29 2.58
CA CYS A 43 2.71 5.30 1.68
C CYS A 43 3.70 4.40 2.43
N ILE A 44 3.77 3.14 2.03
CA ILE A 44 4.70 2.14 2.58
C ILE A 44 5.40 1.39 1.46
N ALA A 45 6.60 0.89 1.73
CA ALA A 45 7.33 0.07 0.77
C ALA A 45 6.71 -1.32 0.63
N VAL A 46 6.74 -1.85 -0.59
CA VAL A 46 6.45 -3.26 -0.86
C VAL A 46 7.77 -4.00 -0.94
N ILE A 47 7.98 -4.94 -0.03
CA ILE A 47 9.19 -5.76 0.04
C ILE A 47 8.83 -7.18 -0.32
N GLU A 48 9.56 -7.75 -1.28
CA GLU A 48 9.45 -9.15 -1.65
C GLU A 48 10.84 -9.76 -1.74
N ASN A 49 11.04 -10.96 -1.16
CA ASN A 49 12.34 -11.61 -1.09
C ASN A 49 13.47 -10.69 -0.55
N GLN A 50 13.18 -9.91 0.50
CA GLN A 50 14.11 -8.95 1.12
C GLN A 50 14.55 -7.80 0.20
N ARG A 51 13.84 -7.55 -0.91
CA ARG A 51 14.11 -6.42 -1.81
C ARG A 51 12.87 -5.53 -1.94
N PRO A 52 13.02 -4.19 -1.87
CA PRO A 52 11.93 -3.30 -2.20
C PRO A 52 11.60 -3.45 -3.70
N VAL A 53 10.44 -4.02 -4.00
CA VAL A 53 9.95 -4.21 -5.37
C VAL A 53 9.08 -3.03 -5.82
N GLY A 54 8.57 -2.25 -4.89
CA GLY A 54 7.76 -1.08 -5.17
C GLY A 54 7.30 -0.37 -3.90
N MET A 55 6.29 0.47 -4.03
CA MET A 55 5.58 1.10 -2.93
C MET A 55 4.08 1.05 -3.18
N VAL A 56 3.31 1.24 -2.11
CA VAL A 56 1.87 1.45 -2.19
C VAL A 56 1.51 2.69 -1.38
N CYS A 57 0.53 3.44 -1.86
CA CYS A 57 0.02 4.61 -1.16
C CYS A 57 -1.44 4.40 -0.78
N LEU A 58 -1.83 4.98 0.36
CA LEU A 58 -3.16 4.88 0.94
C LEU A 58 -4.23 5.36 -0.05
N LYS A 59 -3.96 6.46 -0.75
CA LYS A 59 -4.87 7.04 -1.75
C LYS A 59 -5.18 6.06 -2.89
N ASP A 60 -4.17 5.38 -3.41
CA ASP A 60 -4.31 4.41 -4.51
C ASP A 60 -5.04 3.17 -4.01
N ALA A 61 -4.65 2.68 -2.83
CA ALA A 61 -5.30 1.56 -2.17
C ALA A 61 -6.80 1.79 -1.92
N LEU A 62 -7.18 2.98 -1.46
CA LEU A 62 -8.57 3.37 -1.24
C LEU A 62 -9.34 3.54 -2.56
N GLN A 63 -8.72 4.19 -3.55
CA GLN A 63 -9.33 4.38 -4.87
C GLN A 63 -9.64 3.04 -5.54
N GLU A 64 -8.72 2.07 -5.44
CA GLU A 64 -8.89 0.72 -5.97
C GLU A 64 -9.96 -0.10 -5.24
N MET A 65 -10.25 0.29 -4.00
CA MET A 65 -11.35 -0.26 -3.22
C MET A 65 -12.69 0.45 -3.52
N GLY A 66 -12.69 1.48 -4.38
CA GLY A 66 -13.86 2.28 -4.71
C GLY A 66 -14.24 3.29 -3.63
N LEU A 67 -13.36 3.52 -2.64
CA LEU A 67 -13.57 4.52 -1.60
C LEU A 67 -13.14 5.90 -2.11
N GLN A 68 -14.11 6.77 -2.31
CA GLN A 68 -13.87 8.19 -2.59
C GLN A 68 -13.69 8.91 -1.25
N VAL A 69 -12.45 9.20 -0.86
CA VAL A 69 -12.17 10.12 0.25
C VAL A 69 -12.48 11.54 -0.23
N THR A 70 -13.66 12.04 0.12
CA THR A 70 -13.98 13.46 0.03
C THR A 70 -13.31 14.16 1.21
N ASP A 71 -12.08 14.62 1.02
CA ASP A 71 -11.49 15.63 1.90
C ASP A 71 -12.32 16.90 1.68
N LYS A 72 -13.08 17.32 2.70
CA LYS A 72 -14.05 18.42 2.65
C LYS A 72 -13.62 19.53 3.58
#